data_AF-A0A0L0BTF2-F1
#
_entry.id   AF-A0A0L0BTF2-F1
#
_cell.length_a   1.000
_cell.length_b   1.000
_cell.length_c   1.000
_cell.angle_alpha   90.00
_cell.angle_beta   90.00
_cell.angle_gamma   90.00
#
_symmetry.space_group_name_H-M   'P 1'
#
loop_
_entity.id
_entity.type
_entity.pdbx_description
1 polymer ?
#
loop_
_entity_poly.entity_id
_entity_poly.type
_entity_poly.pdbx_seq_one_letter_code
_entity_poly.pdbx_strand_id
1 'polypeptide(L)'
;MKFDELKVKQLKKEVSKSDLPTAGNKAELQKRLIDEFKRRDIDICTRSTTSNMDLNTMFAAMMGKFAEVQETSKATLLSLKLKFKKLLKQTTRNFCKATSNF
;
A
#
# COMPACT_ATOMS: atom_id res chain seq x y z
N MET A 1 27.43 10.41 -2.79
CA MET A 1 28.75 10.96 -2.38
C MET A 1 29.77 10.56 -3.44
N LYS A 2 30.66 11.45 -3.90
CA LYS A 2 31.71 11.10 -4.89
C LYS A 2 33.05 10.88 -4.18
N PHE A 3 33.61 9.67 -4.25
CA PHE A 3 34.88 9.33 -3.60
C PHE A 3 36.11 9.92 -4.30
N ASP A 4 35.95 10.42 -5.53
CA ASP A 4 37.03 10.98 -6.37
C ASP A 4 37.63 12.26 -5.83
N GLU A 5 36.79 13.07 -5.18
CA GLU A 5 37.11 14.39 -4.64
C GLU A 5 37.78 14.33 -3.27
N LEU A 6 37.80 13.16 -2.61
CA LEU A 6 38.36 13.00 -1.27
C LEU A 6 39.89 12.87 -1.28
N LYS A 7 40.53 13.49 -0.29
CA LYS A 7 41.97 13.30 -0.01
C LYS A 7 42.21 11.95 0.66
N VAL A 8 43.42 11.40 0.54
CA VAL A 8 43.82 10.11 1.14
C VAL A 8 43.51 10.02 2.65
N LYS A 9 43.73 11.10 3.41
CA LYS A 9 43.37 11.15 4.84
C LYS A 9 41.87 10.96 5.08
N GLN A 10 41.02 11.56 4.24
CA GLN A 10 39.57 11.43 4.34
C GLN A 10 39.12 10.02 3.91
N LEU A 11 39.69 9.48 2.83
CA LEU A 11 39.42 8.12 2.39
C LEU A 11 39.75 7.09 3.48
N LYS A 12 40.91 7.21 4.13
CA LYS A 12 41.28 6.32 5.26
C LYS A 12 40.29 6.41 6.41
N LYS A 13 39.78 7.61 6.72
CA LYS A 13 38.77 7.81 7.78
C LYS A 13 37.43 7.16 7.43
N GLU A 14 36.98 7.26 6.18
CA GLU A 14 35.74 6.60 5.74
C GLU A 14 35.90 5.07 5.67
N VAL A 15 37.06 4.59 5.22
CA VAL A 15 37.40 3.16 5.19
C VAL A 15 37.44 2.58 6.60
N SER A 16 38.03 3.30 7.58
CA SER A 16 38.09 2.84 8.97
C SER A 16 36.73 2.80 9.66
N LYS A 17 35.78 3.68 9.30
CA LYS A 17 34.39 3.61 9.82
C LYS A 17 33.65 2.35 9.36
N SER A 18 34.14 1.74 8.29
CA SER A 18 33.54 0.54 7.68
C SER A 18 34.30 -0.72 8.08
N ASP A 19 35.18 -0.65 9.09
CA ASP A 19 36.07 -1.74 9.55
C ASP A 19 36.89 -2.40 8.43
N LEU A 20 37.18 -1.64 7.37
CA LEU A 20 37.98 -2.10 6.24
C LEU A 20 39.46 -1.75 6.43
N PRO A 21 40.38 -2.55 5.85
CA PRO A 21 41.80 -2.24 5.93
C PRO A 21 42.13 -0.87 5.31
N THR A 22 42.87 -0.02 6.02
CA THR A 22 43.26 1.34 5.57
C THR A 22 44.59 1.39 4.83
N ALA A 23 45.20 0.24 4.55
CA ALA A 23 46.44 0.11 3.79
C ALA A 23 46.16 0.19 2.28
N GLY A 24 47.05 0.85 1.53
CA GLY A 24 46.93 0.99 0.07
C GLY A 24 47.05 2.43 -0.43
N ASN A 25 47.07 2.57 -1.75
CA ASN A 25 47.08 3.86 -2.44
C ASN A 25 45.66 4.48 -2.53
N LYS A 26 45.56 5.71 -3.06
CA LYS A 26 44.27 6.44 -3.17
C LYS A 26 43.21 5.63 -3.92
N ALA A 27 43.57 5.05 -5.06
CA ALA A 27 42.65 4.32 -5.93
C ALA A 27 42.13 3.03 -5.27
N GLU A 28 42.99 2.32 -4.54
CA GLU A 28 42.61 1.13 -3.79
C GLU A 28 41.62 1.42 -2.66
N LEU A 29 41.82 2.54 -1.94
CA LEU A 29 40.90 2.97 -0.88
C LEU A 29 39.54 3.39 -1.47
N GLN A 30 39.53 4.07 -2.62
CA GLN A 30 38.31 4.45 -3.32
C GLN A 30 37.55 3.22 -3.81
N LYS A 31 38.24 2.27 -4.46
CA LYS A 31 37.64 1.02 -4.92
C LYS A 31 37.01 0.25 -3.75
N ARG A 32 37.71 0.15 -2.61
CA ARG A 32 37.18 -0.49 -1.39
C ARG A 32 35.90 0.15 -0.89
N LEU A 33 35.84 1.49 -0.85
CA LEU A 33 34.61 2.20 -0.45
C LEU A 33 33.48 1.98 -1.46
N ILE A 34 33.76 2.03 -2.75
CA ILE A 34 32.74 1.81 -3.80
C ILE A 34 32.18 0.40 -3.72
N ASP A 35 33.04 -0.61 -3.58
CA ASP A 35 32.64 -2.01 -3.49
C ASP A 35 31.81 -2.27 -2.23
N GLU A 36 32.21 -1.68 -1.10
CA GLU A 36 31.49 -1.79 0.16
C GLU A 36 30.11 -1.11 0.14
N PHE A 37 30.01 0.10 -0.43
CA PHE A 37 28.74 0.78 -0.62
C PHE A 37 27.82 -0.01 -1.55
N LYS A 38 28.34 -0.56 -2.65
CA LYS A 38 27.56 -1.45 -3.53
C LYS A 38 27.05 -2.68 -2.79
N ARG A 39 27.86 -3.30 -1.91
CA ARG A 39 27.42 -4.44 -1.10
C ARG A 39 26.30 -4.07 -0.13
N ARG A 40 26.38 -2.91 0.53
CA ARG A 40 25.36 -2.45 1.48
C ARG A 40 24.07 -1.96 0.80
N ASP A 41 24.16 -1.32 -0.36
CA ASP A 41 22.96 -0.88 -1.11
C ASP A 41 22.13 -2.09 -1.62
N ILE A 42 22.77 -3.22 -1.91
CA ILE A 42 22.08 -4.47 -2.29
C ILE A 42 21.26 -5.04 -1.11
N ASP A 43 21.71 -4.85 0.12
CA ASP A 43 21.05 -5.36 1.33
C ASP A 43 19.76 -4.57 1.68
N ILE A 44 19.67 -3.29 1.27
CA ILE A 44 18.43 -2.50 1.38
C ILE A 44 17.40 -2.95 0.34
N CYS A 45 17.86 -3.37 -0.85
CA CYS A 45 16.97 -3.71 -1.96
C CYS A 45 16.36 -5.13 -1.83
N THR A 46 17.08 -6.07 -1.21
CA THR A 46 16.60 -7.47 -1.07
C THR A 46 15.61 -7.67 0.08
N ARG A 47 15.67 -6.86 1.14
CA ARG A 47 14.65 -6.91 2.21
C ARG A 47 13.33 -6.22 1.86
N SER A 48 13.34 -5.34 0.85
CA SER A 48 12.16 -4.55 0.47
C SER A 48 11.28 -5.22 -0.60
N THR A 49 11.74 -6.28 -1.25
CA THR A 49 11.04 -6.89 -2.41
C THR A 49 10.17 -8.09 -2.07
N THR A 50 10.15 -8.58 -0.82
CA THR A 50 9.26 -9.68 -0.41
C THR A 50 8.04 -9.23 0.40
N SER A 51 7.97 -7.97 0.86
CA SER A 51 6.86 -7.48 1.70
C SER A 51 6.01 -6.36 1.07
N ASN A 52 6.36 -5.90 -0.13
CA ASN A 52 5.64 -4.79 -0.76
C ASN A 52 4.64 -5.35 -1.78
N MET A 53 3.43 -5.67 -1.31
CA MET A 53 2.29 -5.64 -2.22
C MET A 53 2.30 -4.28 -2.92
N ASP A 54 2.27 -4.30 -4.25
CA ASP A 54 2.32 -3.10 -5.07
C ASP A 54 1.16 -2.15 -4.70
N LEU A 55 1.41 -0.83 -4.75
CA LEU A 55 0.44 0.19 -4.35
C LEU A 55 -0.85 0.10 -5.20
N ASN A 56 -0.75 -0.28 -6.48
CA ASN A 56 -1.93 -0.50 -7.32
C ASN A 56 -2.71 -1.74 -6.87
N THR A 57 -2.03 -2.77 -6.38
CA THR A 57 -2.68 -3.96 -5.80
C THR A 57 -3.49 -3.60 -4.55
N MET A 58 -2.95 -2.74 -3.67
CA MET A 58 -3.69 -2.25 -2.51
C MET A 58 -4.89 -1.38 -2.92
N PHE A 59 -4.69 -0.49 -3.90
CA PHE A 59 -5.76 0.37 -4.40
C PHE A 59 -6.88 -0.43 -5.07
N ALA A 60 -6.54 -1.44 -5.89
CA ALA A 60 -7.50 -2.33 -6.52
C ALA A 60 -8.32 -3.12 -5.49
N ALA A 61 -7.67 -3.66 -4.44
CA ALA A 61 -8.36 -4.35 -3.37
C ALA A 61 -9.33 -3.42 -2.60
N MET A 62 -8.94 -2.17 -2.37
CA MET A 62 -9.80 -1.17 -1.73
C MET A 62 -11.02 -0.84 -2.60
N MET A 63 -10.81 -0.60 -3.91
CA MET A 63 -11.90 -0.30 -4.85
C MET A 63 -12.87 -1.48 -5.01
N GLY A 64 -12.37 -2.72 -5.01
CA GLY A 64 -13.20 -3.92 -5.06
C GLY A 64 -14.18 -4.00 -3.87
N LYS A 65 -13.69 -3.76 -2.65
CA LYS A 65 -14.54 -3.73 -1.44
C LYS A 65 -15.57 -2.60 -1.49
N PHE A 66 -15.20 -1.44 -2.04
CA PHE A 66 -16.12 -0.32 -2.15
C PHE A 66 -17.28 -0.60 -3.13
N ALA A 67 -16.99 -1.27 -4.24
CA ALA A 67 -18.02 -1.71 -5.19
C ALA A 67 -19.01 -2.69 -4.55
N GLU A 68 -18.52 -3.64 -3.74
CA GLU A 68 -19.37 -4.58 -3.02
C GLU A 68 -20.31 -3.87 -2.02
N VAL A 69 -19.79 -2.91 -1.26
CA VAL A 69 -20.61 -2.08 -0.35
C VAL A 69 -21.65 -1.26 -1.13
N GLN A 70 -21.29 -0.76 -2.32
CA GLN A 70 -22.21 -0.01 -3.17
C GLN A 70 -23.38 -0.89 -3.63
N GLU A 71 -23.11 -2.10 -4.11
CA GLU A 71 -24.15 -3.01 -4.63
C GLU A 71 -25.06 -3.56 -3.52
N THR A 72 -24.49 -3.92 -2.37
CA THR A 72 -25.28 -4.37 -1.21
C THR A 72 -26.22 -3.29 -0.67
N SER A 73 -25.78 -2.02 -0.64
CA SER A 73 -26.66 -0.92 -0.21
C SER A 73 -27.83 -0.68 -1.18
N LYS A 74 -27.57 -0.70 -2.49
CA LYS A 74 -28.61 -0.58 -3.53
C LYS A 74 -29.64 -1.71 -3.41
N ALA A 75 -29.18 -2.95 -3.25
CA ALA A 75 -30.06 -4.11 -3.10
C ALA A 75 -30.94 -4.00 -1.85
N THR A 76 -30.36 -3.57 -0.73
CA THR A 76 -31.10 -3.36 0.53
C THR A 76 -32.18 -2.29 0.38
N LEU A 77 -31.84 -1.17 -0.27
CA LEU A 77 -32.78 -0.07 -0.49
C LEU A 77 -33.92 -0.45 -1.43
N LEU A 78 -33.64 -1.24 -2.48
CA LEU A 78 -34.67 -1.80 -3.36
C LEU A 78 -35.61 -2.75 -2.62
N SER A 79 -35.06 -3.63 -1.78
CA SER A 79 -35.85 -4.55 -0.95
C SER A 79 -36.76 -3.79 0.02
N LEU A 80 -36.25 -2.74 0.67
CA LEU A 80 -37.02 -1.90 1.57
C LEU A 80 -38.16 -1.16 0.84
N LYS A 81 -37.87 -0.56 -0.32
CA LYS A 81 -38.88 0.08 -1.18
C LYS A 81 -40.00 -0.90 -1.56
N LEU A 82 -39.65 -2.13 -1.92
CA LEU A 82 -40.63 -3.16 -2.29
C LEU A 82 -41.51 -3.54 -1.10
N LYS A 83 -40.92 -3.74 0.08
CA LYS A 83 -41.67 -4.03 1.32
C LYS A 83 -42.66 -2.90 1.64
N PHE A 84 -42.22 -1.65 1.58
CA PHE A 84 -43.08 -0.49 1.82
C PHE A 84 -44.26 -0.43 0.85
N LYS A 85 -44.02 -0.66 -0.44
CA LYS A 85 -45.09 -0.71 -1.47
C LYS A 85 -46.10 -1.83 -1.21
N LYS A 86 -45.65 -3.01 -0.78
CA LYS A 86 -46.55 -4.12 -0.41
C LYS A 86 -47.40 -3.76 0.82
N LEU A 87 -46.77 -3.16 1.83
CA LEU A 87 -47.44 -2.78 3.07
C LEU A 87 -48.51 -1.71 2.81
N LEU A 88 -48.20 -0.67 2.02
CA LEU A 88 -49.18 0.33 1.59
C LEU A 88 -50.37 -0.31 0.88
N LYS A 89 -50.14 -1.18 -0.10
CA LYS A 89 -51.23 -1.90 -0.81
C LYS A 89 -52.08 -2.75 0.13
N GLN A 90 -51.50 -3.31 1.18
CA GLN A 90 -52.23 -4.10 2.16
C GLN A 90 -53.06 -3.21 3.08
N THR A 91 -52.48 -2.13 3.59
CA THR A 91 -53.19 -1.12 4.39
C THR A 91 -54.38 -0.53 3.63
N THR A 92 -54.20 -0.12 2.38
CA THR A 92 -55.30 0.41 1.55
C THR A 92 -56.41 -0.62 1.36
N ARG A 93 -56.07 -1.89 1.08
CA ARG A 93 -57.07 -2.96 0.94
C ARG A 93 -57.84 -3.21 2.23
N ASN A 94 -57.15 -3.20 3.37
CA ASN A 94 -57.78 -3.39 4.68
C ASN A 94 -58.74 -2.23 5.00
N PHE A 95 -58.36 -0.99 4.67
CA PHE A 95 -59.21 0.17 4.82
C PHE A 95 -60.49 0.06 3.97
N CYS A 96 -60.38 -0.25 2.67
CA CYS A 96 -61.54 -0.39 1.79
C CYS A 96 -62.50 -1.51 2.24
N LYS A 97 -61.97 -2.61 2.78
CA LYS A 97 -62.81 -3.69 3.35
C LYS A 97 -63.54 -3.23 4.61
N ALA A 98 -62.90 -2.45 5.46
CA ALA A 98 -63.52 -1.95 6.70
C ALA A 98 -64.67 -0.97 6.42
N THR A 99 -64.56 -0.14 5.39
CA THR A 99 -65.60 0.83 5.00
C THR A 99 -66.74 0.21 4.18
N SER A 100 -66.59 -1.01 3.67
CA SER A 100 -67.58 -1.74 2.87
C SER A 100 -68.56 -2.58 3.72
N ASN A 101 -68.29 -2.72 5.01
CA ASN A 101 -69.09 -3.52 5.96
C ASN A 101 -70.01 -2.65 6.86
N PHE A 102 -70.15 -1.37 6.51
CA PHE A 102 -71.15 -0.42 7.04
C PHE A 102 -72.13 -0.09 5.92
#